data_AF-A0A398B4Y1-F1
#
_entry.id   AF-A0A398B4Y1-F1
#
_cell.length_a   1.000
_cell.length_b   1.000
_cell.length_c   1.000
_cell.angle_alpha   90.00
_cell.angle_beta   90.00
_cell.angle_gamma   90.00
#
_symmetry.space_group_name_H-M   'P 1'
#
loop_
_entity.id
_entity.type
_entity.pdbx_description
1 polymer ?
#
loop_
_entity_poly.entity_id
_entity_poly.type
_entity_poly.pdbx_seq_one_letter_code
_entity_poly.pdbx_strand_id
1 'polypeptide(L)' 'MISLQGCKEWAGLGVFLDGTGQELEISSLGWGLGIQCMMVAYPYLETGAVIMTNADLGVHQLKGMIGEVYKSLTS' A
#
# COMPACT_ATOMS: atom_id res chain seq x y z
N MET A 1 11.83 9.77 11.09
CA MET A 1 11.92 9.42 9.66
C MET A 1 12.39 7.98 9.60
N ILE A 2 11.62 7.10 8.96
CA ILE A 2 11.97 5.68 8.85
C ILE A 2 13.20 5.58 7.92
N SER A 3 14.31 5.06 8.43
CA SER A 3 15.57 4.95 7.67
C SER A 3 15.74 3.55 7.09
N LEU A 4 16.18 3.49 5.83
CA LEU A 4 16.50 2.24 5.13
C LEU A 4 17.54 1.42 5.88
N GLN A 5 17.37 0.09 5.95
CA GLN A 5 18.37 -0.82 6.47
C GLN A 5 18.95 -1.68 5.33
N GLY A 6 20.11 -1.25 4.81
CA GLY A 6 21.04 -2.08 4.04
C GLY A 6 20.45 -2.95 2.92
N CYS A 7 19.86 -2.35 1.89
CA CYS A 7 19.60 -2.90 0.54
C CYS A 7 18.71 -1.91 -0.26
N LYS A 8 17.96 -2.39 -1.26
CA LYS A 8 16.91 -1.63 -1.99
C LYS A 8 15.98 -0.87 -1.03
N GLU A 9 15.43 0.27 -1.47
CA GLU A 9 14.66 1.23 -0.67
C GLU A 9 13.40 0.67 0.03
N TRP A 10 12.93 -0.51 -0.36
CA TRP A 10 11.79 -1.20 0.25
C TRP A 10 12.19 -2.36 1.19
N ALA A 11 13.48 -2.72 1.23
CA ALA A 11 13.95 -3.90 1.96
C ALA A 11 14.09 -3.61 3.47
N GLY A 12 13.55 -4.51 4.30
CA GLY A 12 13.76 -4.55 5.76
C GLY A 12 12.60 -4.01 6.61
N LEU A 13 11.73 -3.15 6.05
CA LEU A 13 10.66 -2.48 6.83
C LEU A 13 9.25 -3.02 6.55
N GLY A 14 9.07 -3.82 5.50
CA GLY A 14 7.76 -4.36 5.12
C GLY A 14 6.81 -3.32 4.50
N VAL A 15 7.35 -2.18 4.08
CA VAL A 15 6.63 -1.09 3.42
C VAL A 15 7.36 -0.62 2.18
N PHE A 16 6.61 -0.11 1.22
CA PHE A 16 7.09 0.62 0.05
C PHE A 16 6.90 2.11 0.30
N LEU A 17 7.85 2.90 -0.19
CA LEU A 17 7.78 4.35 -0.20
C LEU A 17 7.67 4.80 -1.65
N ASP A 18 6.68 5.64 -1.95
CA ASP A 18 6.51 6.27 -3.26
C ASP A 18 6.25 7.78 -3.09
N GLY A 19 6.60 8.57 -4.10
CA GLY A 19 6.49 10.04 -4.04
C GLY A 19 7.51 10.73 -3.13
N THR A 20 7.40 12.06 -3.03
CA THR A 20 8.28 12.90 -2.19
C THR A 20 7.52 14.07 -1.59
N GLY A 21 8.05 14.65 -0.51
CA GLY A 21 7.43 15.82 0.12
C GLY A 21 6.02 15.50 0.63
N GLN A 22 5.04 16.37 0.33
CA GLN A 22 3.66 16.20 0.78
C GLN A 22 2.94 14.98 0.18
N GLU A 23 3.42 14.46 -0.95
CA GLU A 23 2.85 13.32 -1.66
C GLU A 23 3.48 11.99 -1.24
N LEU A 24 4.29 11.97 -0.18
CA LEU A 24 4.91 10.73 0.31
C LEU A 24 3.82 9.70 0.66
N GLU A 25 3.80 8.62 -0.11
CA GLU A 25 2.96 7.45 0.08
C GLU A 25 3.76 6.35 0.80
N ILE A 26 3.17 5.78 1.84
CA ILE A 26 3.66 4.57 2.49
C ILE A 26 2.64 3.47 2.22
N SER A 27 3.04 2.38 1.58
CA SER A 27 2.13 1.28 1.27
C SER A 27 2.67 -0.09 1.69
N SER A 28 1.76 -1.01 1.99
CA SER A 28 2.08 -2.42 2.23
C SER A 28 0.98 -3.29 1.63
N LEU A 29 1.39 -4.41 1.03
CA LEU A 29 0.51 -5.30 0.29
C LEU A 29 0.50 -6.67 0.95
N GLY A 30 -0.69 -7.25 1.12
CA GLY A 30 -0.87 -8.60 1.63
C GLY A 30 -1.57 -9.49 0.61
N TRP A 31 -1.08 -10.72 0.52
CA TRP A 31 -1.66 -11.78 -0.29
C TRP A 31 -1.55 -13.09 0.46
N GLY A 32 -2.68 -13.75 0.68
CA GLY A 32 -2.76 -15.08 1.28
C GLY A 32 -3.79 -15.96 0.56
N LEU A 33 -3.95 -17.19 1.03
CA LEU A 33 -4.95 -18.11 0.48
C LEU A 33 -6.37 -17.56 0.67
N GLY A 34 -7.02 -17.18 -0.43
CA GLY A 34 -8.38 -16.64 -0.42
C GLY A 34 -8.50 -15.22 0.13
N ILE A 35 -7.39 -14.49 0.33
CA ILE A 35 -7.40 -13.12 0.85
C ILE A 35 -6.39 -12.23 0.11
N GLN A 36 -6.78 -10.97 -0.10
CA GLN A 36 -5.88 -9.91 -0.52
C GLN A 36 -6.15 -8.64 0.30
N CYS A 37 -5.11 -7.90 0.63
CA CYS A 37 -5.24 -6.63 1.34
C CYS A 37 -4.19 -5.60 0.91
N MET A 38 -4.46 -4.34 1.23
CA MET A 38 -3.56 -3.21 1.00
C MET A 38 -3.72 -2.21 2.14
N MET A 39 -2.59 -1.66 2.59
CA MET A 39 -2.53 -0.48 3.44
C MET A 39 -1.86 0.64 2.64
N VAL A 40 -2.38 1.85 2.75
CA VAL A 40 -1.75 3.07 2.26
C VAL A 40 -1.86 4.19 3.30
N ALA A 41 -0.82 5.02 3.42
CA ALA A 41 -0.83 6.21 4.26
C ALA A 41 -0.10 7.37 3.57
N TYR A 42 -0.63 8.58 3.73
CA TYR A 42 -0.02 9.84 3.32
C TYR A 42 0.25 10.68 4.58
N PRO A 43 1.42 10.52 5.24
CA PRO A 43 1.65 11.10 6.56
C PRO A 43 1.48 12.62 6.61
N TYR A 44 1.82 13.32 5.53
CA TYR A 44 1.73 14.78 5.45
C TYR A 44 0.33 15.30 5.11
N LEU A 45 -0.54 14.44 4.57
CA LEU A 45 -1.95 14.75 4.34
C LEU A 45 -2.84 14.29 5.50
N GLU A 46 -2.26 13.61 6.50
CA GLU A 46 -2.98 13.03 7.64
C GLU A 46 -4.09 12.05 7.22
N THR A 47 -3.91 11.40 6.08
CA THR A 47 -4.86 10.42 5.53
C THR A 47 -4.22 9.04 5.36
N GLY A 48 -5.07 8.02 5.34
CA GLY A 48 -4.67 6.65 5.08
C GLY A 48 -5.87 5.72 4.98
N ALA A 49 -5.65 4.54 4.42
CA ALA A 49 -6.67 3.54 4.24
C ALA A 49 -6.11 2.13 4.44
N VAL A 50 -6.95 1.25 4.99
CA VAL A 50 -6.72 -0.20 5.05
C VAL A 50 -7.87 -0.87 4.32
N ILE A 51 -7.54 -1.60 3.26
CA ILE A 51 -8.50 -2.32 2.42
C ILE A 51 -8.25 -3.81 2.60
N MET A 52 -9.25 -4.54 3.04
CA MET A 52 -9.18 -5.99 3.25
C MET A 52 -10.28 -6.68 2.48
N THR A 53 -9.95 -7.80 1.82
CA THR A 53 -10.91 -8.60 1.08
C THR A 53 -10.79 -10.06 1.48
N ASN A 54 -11.92 -10.76 1.55
CA ASN A 54 -12.00 -12.21 1.75
C ASN A 54 -12.03 -12.97 0.41
N ALA A 55 -11.39 -12.40 -0.62
CA ALA A 55 -11.28 -12.97 -1.94
C ALA A 55 -9.84 -12.81 -2.45
N ASP A 56 -9.40 -13.77 -3.25
CA ASP A 56 -8.16 -13.69 -4.03
C ASP A 56 -8.52 -13.66 -5.51
N LEU A 57 -8.28 -12.52 -6.16
CA LEU A 57 -8.62 -12.31 -7.57
C LEU A 57 -7.55 -12.85 -8.53
N GLY A 58 -6.44 -13.38 -8.03
CA GLY A 58 -5.35 -13.89 -8.87
C GLY A 58 -4.57 -12.79 -9.63
N VAL A 59 -4.78 -11.52 -9.29
CA VAL A 59 -4.13 -10.36 -9.91
C VAL A 59 -3.53 -9.44 -8.85
N HIS A 60 -2.55 -8.62 -9.25
CA HIS A 60 -1.97 -7.59 -8.38
C HIS A 60 -3.09 -6.69 -7.79
N GLN A 61 -2.98 -6.30 -6.52
CA GLN A 61 -4.03 -5.60 -5.76
C GLN A 61 -4.57 -4.37 -6.50
N LEU A 62 -3.67 -3.56 -7.08
CA LEU A 62 -4.02 -2.38 -7.89
C LEU A 62 -4.77 -2.66 -9.20
N LYS A 63 -4.79 -3.91 -9.68
CA LYS A 63 -5.50 -4.35 -10.89
C LYS A 63 -6.88 -4.96 -10.61
N GLY A 64 -7.21 -5.21 -9.34
CA GLY A 64 -8.50 -5.78 -8.92
C GLY A 64 -9.36 -4.78 -8.14
N MET A 65 -10.33 -5.30 -7.39
CA MET A 65 -11.28 -4.49 -6.59
C MET A 65 -10.58 -3.57 -5.57
N ILE A 66 -9.44 -4.01 -5.00
CA ILE A 66 -8.65 -3.17 -4.08
C ILE A 66 -8.18 -1.90 -4.79
N GLY A 67 -7.73 -2.01 -6.04
CA GLY A 67 -7.32 -0.87 -6.85
C GLY A 67 -8.46 0.09 -7.19
N GLU A 68 -9.68 -0.42 -7.39
CA GLU A 68 -10.87 0.42 -7.61
C GLU A 68 -11.24 1.22 -6.35
N VAL A 69 -11.22 0.57 -5.19
CA VAL A 69 -11.44 1.24 -3.89
C VAL A 69 -10.33 2.24 -3.61
N TYR A 70 -9.06 1.87 -3.79
CA TYR A 70 -7.91 2.75 -3.62
C TYR A 70 -8.06 4.03 -4.43
N LYS A 71 -8.33 3.93 -5.75
CA LYS A 71 -8.56 5.09 -6.61
C LYS A 71 -9.72 5.95 -6.13
N SER A 72 -10.80 5.34 -5.65
CA SER A 72 -11.97 6.09 -5.15
C SER A 72 -11.69 6.86 -3.86
N LEU A 73 -10.68 6.46 -3.09
CA LEU A 73 -10.26 7.14 -1.85
C LEU A 73 -9.17 8.20 -2.09
N THR A 74 -8.47 8.14 -3.21
CA THR A 74 -7.36 9.05 -3.57
C THR A 74 -7.67 9.98 -4.74
N SER A 75 -8.86 9.89 -5.33
CA SER A 75 -9.37 10.82 -6.36
C SER A 75 -10.06 12.04 -5.78
#